data_AF-A0A5D2UIL1-F1
#
_entry.id   AF-A0A5D2UIL1-F1
#
_cell.length_a   1.000
_cell.length_b   1.000
_cell.length_c   1.000
_cell.angle_alpha   90.00
_cell.angle_beta   90.00
_cell.angle_gamma   90.00
#
_symmetry.space_group_name_H-M   'P 1'
#
loop_
_entity.id
_entity.type
_entity.pdbx_description
1 polymer ?
#
loop_
_entity_poly.entity_id
_entity_poly.type
_entity_poly.pdbx_seq_one_letter_code
_entity_poly.pdbx_strand_id
1 'polypeptide(L)'
;MLQAAVAVQAGVCVDIFAVTNEYTDLASLKFLSIESGGSLFLYANTDDSTLPQDMYQMLSRPYAFTCVLRLRTSIEFKPDHSYGHFFPDPQYENVQHIICCDFCATYAYDFDFANNVGFYRYSSELPIVQIAFQYTVVVPPEELSSLGLVSSSMT
;
A
#
# COMPACT_ATOMS: atom_id res chain seq x y z
N MET A 1 7.92 -17.98 1.26
CA MET A 1 7.82 -17.17 2.49
C MET A 1 9.15 -16.49 2.84
N LEU A 2 10.29 -17.20 2.94
CA LEU A 2 11.58 -16.56 3.30
C LEU A 2 11.97 -15.37 2.38
N GLN A 3 11.82 -15.51 1.07
CA GLN A 3 12.18 -14.45 0.11
C GLN A 3 11.29 -13.21 0.22
N ALA A 4 10.02 -13.38 0.56
CA ALA A 4 9.09 -12.27 0.75
C ALA A 4 9.46 -11.46 2.00
N ALA A 5 9.75 -12.14 3.12
CA ALA A 5 10.28 -11.50 4.31
C ALA A 5 11.62 -10.76 4.07
N VAL A 6 12.51 -11.32 3.25
CA VAL A 6 13.77 -10.67 2.88
C VAL A 6 13.54 -9.41 2.04
N ALA A 7 12.64 -9.47 1.06
CA ALA A 7 12.26 -8.30 0.25
C ALA A 7 11.66 -7.19 1.14
N VAL A 8 10.79 -7.57 2.08
CA VAL A 8 10.19 -6.65 3.04
C VAL A 8 11.25 -5.98 3.93
N GLN A 9 12.18 -6.77 4.49
CA GLN A 9 13.29 -6.23 5.29
C GLN A 9 14.21 -5.31 4.49
N ALA A 10 14.35 -5.55 3.19
CA ALA A 10 15.12 -4.70 2.29
C ALA A 10 14.34 -3.48 1.79
N GLY A 11 13.04 -3.35 2.09
CA GLY A 11 12.18 -2.29 1.58
C GLY A 11 11.95 -2.39 0.07
N VAL A 12 11.98 -3.60 -0.49
CA VAL A 12 11.87 -3.86 -1.93
C VAL A 12 10.46 -4.34 -2.28
N CYS A 13 9.86 -3.66 -3.25
CA CYS A 13 8.58 -3.99 -3.89
C CYS A 13 8.81 -4.98 -5.04
N VAL A 14 7.97 -6.03 -5.17
CA VAL A 14 8.12 -7.04 -6.23
C VAL A 14 6.83 -7.20 -7.03
N ASP A 15 6.85 -6.73 -8.28
CA ASP A 15 5.79 -7.00 -9.26
C ASP A 15 6.11 -8.24 -10.09
N ILE A 16 5.12 -9.11 -10.32
CA ILE A 16 5.24 -10.37 -11.06
C ILE A 16 4.37 -10.29 -12.31
N PHE A 17 5.00 -10.38 -13.48
CA PHE A 17 4.32 -10.51 -14.77
C PHE A 17 4.54 -11.93 -15.29
N ALA A 18 3.51 -12.77 -15.24
CA ALA A 18 3.56 -14.14 -15.70
C ALA A 18 2.90 -14.24 -17.07
N VAL A 19 3.68 -14.59 -18.10
CA VAL A 19 3.15 -14.89 -19.44
C VAL A 19 3.28 -16.39 -19.67
N THR A 20 2.16 -17.10 -19.61
CA THR A 20 2.17 -18.57 -19.67
C THR A 20 0.78 -19.10 -20.05
N ASN A 21 0.78 -20.11 -20.93
CA ASN A 21 -0.40 -20.88 -21.30
C ASN A 21 -0.50 -22.20 -20.54
N GLU A 22 0.47 -22.50 -19.68
CA GLU A 22 0.54 -23.72 -18.87
C GLU A 22 0.32 -23.43 -17.39
N TYR A 23 -0.08 -24.47 -16.66
CA TYR A 23 -0.23 -24.36 -15.20
C TYR A 23 1.10 -23.92 -14.58
N THR A 24 1.06 -22.75 -13.96
CA THR A 24 2.17 -22.18 -13.21
C THR A 24 1.65 -21.92 -11.80
N ASP A 25 2.35 -22.40 -10.78
CA ASP A 25 1.92 -22.30 -9.39
C ASP A 25 2.11 -20.87 -8.83
N LEU A 26 1.33 -19.93 -9.37
CA LEU A 26 1.28 -18.53 -8.93
C LEU A 26 0.70 -18.42 -7.52
N ALA A 27 -0.03 -19.44 -7.04
CA ALA A 27 -0.52 -19.49 -5.67
C ALA A 27 0.63 -19.55 -4.65
N SER A 28 1.76 -20.17 -5.01
CA SER A 28 2.98 -20.16 -4.21
C SER A 28 3.80 -18.87 -4.37
N LEU A 29 3.78 -18.24 -5.55
CA LEU A 29 4.55 -17.03 -5.84
C LEU A 29 3.89 -15.74 -5.35
N LYS A 30 2.56 -15.71 -5.23
CA LYS A 30 1.79 -14.50 -4.87
C LYS A 30 2.22 -13.86 -3.55
N PHE A 31 2.76 -14.64 -2.61
CA PHE A 31 3.18 -14.10 -1.31
C PHE A 31 4.34 -13.12 -1.46
N LEU A 32 5.18 -13.27 -2.49
CA LEU A 32 6.26 -12.34 -2.75
C LEU A 32 5.73 -10.96 -3.15
N SER A 33 4.76 -10.90 -4.07
CA SER A 33 4.15 -9.62 -4.48
C SER A 33 3.23 -9.07 -3.38
N ILE A 34 2.44 -9.93 -2.73
CA ILE A 34 1.48 -9.49 -1.70
C ILE A 34 2.20 -8.88 -0.49
N GLU A 35 3.21 -9.56 0.06
CA GLU A 35 3.91 -9.07 1.25
C GLU A 35 4.81 -7.85 0.93
N SER A 36 5.35 -7.78 -0.29
CA SER A 36 6.19 -6.64 -0.72
C SER A 36 5.41 -5.41 -1.17
N GLY A 37 4.08 -5.47 -1.28
CA GLY A 37 3.24 -4.37 -1.80
C GLY A 37 3.14 -4.31 -3.33
N GLY A 38 3.71 -5.28 -4.04
CA GLY A 38 3.65 -5.38 -5.49
C GLY A 38 2.40 -6.08 -6.02
N SER A 39 2.32 -6.15 -7.34
CA SER A 39 1.20 -6.69 -8.11
C SER A 39 1.57 -8.02 -8.80
N LEU A 40 0.55 -8.83 -9.11
CA LEU A 40 0.72 -10.05 -9.88
C LEU A 40 -0.24 -10.02 -11.07
N PHE A 41 0.32 -10.07 -12.27
CA PHE A 41 -0.40 -10.09 -13.53
C PHE A 41 -0.17 -11.42 -14.25
N LEU A 42 -1.25 -12.03 -14.73
CA LEU A 42 -1.22 -13.27 -15.52
C LEU A 42 -1.74 -12.99 -16.92
N TYR A 43 -0.92 -13.30 -17.92
CA TYR A 43 -1.23 -13.25 -19.34
C TYR A 43 -1.17 -14.65 -19.92
N ALA A 44 -2.28 -15.11 -20.51
CA ALA A 44 -2.39 -16.48 -21.02
C ALA A 44 -1.52 -16.75 -22.26
N ASN A 45 -1.15 -15.73 -23.02
CA ASN A 45 -0.29 -15.82 -24.20
C ASN A 45 0.40 -14.47 -24.44
N THR A 46 1.34 -14.41 -25.40
CA THR A 46 2.00 -13.17 -25.82
C THR A 46 1.18 -12.37 -26.83
N ASP A 47 0.48 -13.07 -27.72
CA ASP A 47 -0.06 -12.51 -28.97
C ASP A 47 -1.24 -11.56 -28.72
N ASP A 48 -2.06 -11.83 -27.70
CA ASP A 48 -3.22 -11.01 -27.30
C ASP A 48 -3.02 -10.36 -25.92
N SER A 49 -1.77 -10.24 -25.45
CA SER A 49 -1.49 -9.67 -24.13
C SER A 49 -1.55 -8.15 -24.12
N THR A 50 -2.16 -7.60 -23.06
CA THR A 50 -2.10 -6.16 -22.75
C THR A 50 -0.80 -5.78 -22.04
N LEU A 51 0.15 -6.70 -21.90
CA LEU A 51 1.38 -6.53 -21.10
C LEU A 51 2.13 -5.22 -21.42
N PRO A 52 2.41 -4.84 -22.68
CA PRO A 52 3.11 -3.59 -22.96
C PRO A 52 2.33 -2.35 -22.49
N GLN A 53 1.00 -2.36 -22.67
CA GLN A 53 0.11 -1.27 -22.25
C GLN A 53 0.06 -1.18 -20.73
N ASP A 54 -0.07 -2.32 -20.04
CA ASP A 54 -0.13 -2.40 -18.58
C ASP A 54 1.19 -1.98 -17.94
N MET A 55 2.32 -2.43 -18.49
CA MET A 55 3.66 -2.01 -18.06
C MET A 55 3.85 -0.49 -18.23
N TYR A 56 3.44 0.06 -19.37
CA TYR A 56 3.51 1.51 -19.59
C TYR A 56 2.66 2.26 -18.58
N GLN A 57 1.42 1.81 -18.36
CA GLN A 57 0.54 2.43 -17.36
C GLN A 57 1.12 2.33 -15.95
N MET A 58 1.66 1.17 -15.56
CA MET A 58 2.27 0.98 -14.26
C MET A 58 3.45 1.93 -14.04
N LEU A 59 4.38 2.00 -15.00
CA LEU A 59 5.56 2.85 -14.91
C LEU A 59 5.24 4.36 -14.99
N SER A 60 4.10 4.72 -15.59
CA SER A 60 3.66 6.10 -15.72
C SER A 60 2.89 6.60 -14.49
N ARG A 61 2.51 5.71 -13.56
CA ARG A 61 1.73 6.09 -12.37
C ARG A 61 2.64 6.63 -11.27
N PRO A 62 2.17 7.60 -10.47
CA PRO A 62 2.85 7.99 -9.26
C PRO A 62 2.81 6.84 -8.25
N TYR A 63 3.97 6.52 -7.68
CA TYR A 63 4.11 5.53 -6.62
C TYR A 63 4.51 6.19 -5.32
N ALA A 64 3.88 5.74 -4.25
CA ALA A 64 4.25 6.06 -2.88
C ALA A 64 5.12 4.92 -2.33
N PHE A 65 6.18 5.27 -1.60
CA PHE A 65 7.18 4.37 -1.03
C PHE A 65 7.40 4.64 0.45
N THR A 66 7.84 3.63 1.19
CA THR A 66 8.13 3.72 2.64
C THR A 66 6.98 4.37 3.39
N CYS A 67 5.80 3.81 3.19
CA CYS A 67 4.55 4.36 3.67
C CYS A 67 4.24 3.84 5.08
N VAL A 68 3.71 4.72 5.91
CA VAL A 68 3.24 4.41 7.27
C VAL A 68 1.78 4.83 7.38
N LEU A 69 0.91 3.87 7.66
CA LEU A 69 -0.53 4.06 7.84
C LEU A 69 -0.87 3.87 9.32
N ARG A 70 -1.46 4.90 9.94
CA ARG A 70 -1.88 4.84 11.34
C ARG A 70 -3.38 5.07 11.48
N LEU A 71 -4.03 4.10 12.10
CA LEU A 71 -5.44 4.14 12.44
C LEU A 71 -5.60 4.62 13.90
N ARG A 72 -6.49 5.59 14.10
CA ARG A 72 -6.92 6.03 15.43
C ARG A 72 -8.44 6.02 15.47
N THR A 73 -8.99 5.49 16.54
CA THR A 73 -10.43 5.45 16.75
C THR A 73 -10.79 6.05 18.10
N SER A 74 -11.97 6.64 18.19
CA SER A 74 -12.61 6.89 19.49
C SER A 74 -12.93 5.56 20.19
N ILE A 75 -13.16 5.63 21.51
CA ILE A 75 -13.36 4.47 22.38
C ILE A 75 -14.57 3.59 22.00
N GLU A 76 -15.48 4.12 21.18
CA GLU A 76 -16.67 3.43 20.68
C GLU A 76 -16.34 2.40 19.59
N PHE A 77 -15.23 2.56 18.88
CA PHE A 77 -14.78 1.63 17.84
C PHE A 77 -13.54 0.88 18.29
N LYS A 78 -13.62 -0.44 18.27
CA LYS A 78 -12.48 -1.32 18.52
C LYS A 78 -12.03 -1.92 17.18
N PRO A 79 -10.85 -1.55 16.65
CA PRO A 79 -10.28 -2.22 15.49
C PRO A 79 -10.10 -3.71 15.78
N ASP A 80 -10.54 -4.58 14.87
CA ASP A 80 -10.46 -6.03 15.02
C ASP A 80 -9.49 -6.63 13.99
N HIS A 81 -9.91 -6.69 12.73
CA HIS A 81 -9.08 -7.19 11.62
C HIS A 81 -8.70 -6.08 10.65
N SER A 82 -7.54 -6.24 10.02
CA SER A 82 -7.02 -5.31 9.02
C SER A 82 -6.55 -6.08 7.80
N TYR A 83 -6.92 -5.65 6.60
CA TYR A 83 -6.66 -6.33 5.34
C TYR A 83 -6.00 -5.41 4.33
N GLY A 84 -5.04 -5.97 3.61
CA GLY A 84 -4.33 -5.32 2.53
C GLY A 84 -2.87 -5.73 2.48
N HIS A 85 -2.12 -5.06 1.63
CA HIS A 85 -0.71 -5.33 1.36
C HIS A 85 0.17 -4.51 2.30
N PHE A 86 0.21 -4.89 3.57
CA PHE A 86 1.03 -4.26 4.61
C PHE A 86 1.42 -5.26 5.69
N PHE A 87 2.31 -4.83 6.58
CA PHE A 87 2.64 -5.57 7.79
C PHE A 87 2.55 -4.67 9.03
N PRO A 88 2.18 -5.23 10.19
CA PRO A 88 2.05 -4.47 11.42
C PRO A 88 3.39 -3.97 11.94
N ASP A 89 3.37 -2.78 12.52
CA ASP A 89 4.51 -2.26 13.26
C ASP A 89 4.75 -3.11 14.54
N PRO A 90 5.99 -3.53 14.82
CA PRO A 90 6.29 -4.38 15.96
C PRO A 90 6.25 -3.64 17.31
N GLN A 91 6.28 -2.30 17.30
CA GLN A 91 6.34 -1.45 18.50
C GLN A 91 5.02 -0.74 18.78
N TYR A 92 4.26 -0.38 17.74
CA TYR A 92 3.07 0.46 17.86
C TYR A 92 1.82 -0.25 17.34
N GLU A 93 0.81 -0.37 18.20
CA GLU A 93 -0.52 -0.84 17.79
C GLU A 93 -1.17 0.13 16.80
N ASN A 94 -1.98 -0.42 15.89
CA ASN A 94 -2.71 0.32 14.85
C ASN A 94 -1.81 1.13 13.90
N VAL A 95 -0.55 0.73 13.77
CA VAL A 95 0.41 1.26 12.79
C VAL A 95 0.78 0.13 11.83
N GLN A 96 0.72 0.42 10.53
CA GLN A 96 1.03 -0.51 9.45
C GLN A 96 2.10 0.09 8.54
N HIS A 97 3.02 -0.76 8.09
CA HIS A 97 4.06 -0.42 7.14
C HIS A 97 3.69 -0.96 5.76
N ILE A 98 3.79 -0.08 4.76
CA ILE A 98 3.51 -0.36 3.36
C ILE A 98 4.78 0.01 2.59
N ILE A 99 5.39 -0.95 1.91
CA ILE A 99 6.65 -0.71 1.17
C ILE A 99 6.42 0.20 -0.02
N CYS A 100 5.39 -0.11 -0.79
CA CYS A 100 4.98 0.59 -2.00
C CYS A 100 3.46 0.52 -2.13
N CYS A 101 2.86 1.56 -2.71
CA CYS A 101 1.47 1.52 -3.15
C CYS A 101 1.22 2.55 -4.25
N ASP A 102 0.29 2.25 -5.14
CA ASP A 102 -0.26 3.21 -6.09
C ASP A 102 -1.57 3.81 -5.56
N PHE A 103 -2.20 4.70 -6.34
CA PHE A 103 -3.46 5.34 -5.96
C PHE A 103 -4.66 4.38 -5.95
N CYS A 104 -4.52 3.16 -6.49
CA CYS A 104 -5.56 2.13 -6.51
C CYS A 104 -5.50 1.22 -5.27
N ALA A 105 -4.43 1.29 -4.49
CA ALA A 105 -4.27 0.47 -3.29
C ALA A 105 -5.40 0.74 -2.28
N THR A 106 -6.05 -0.35 -1.84
CA THR A 106 -7.17 -0.29 -0.89
C THR A 106 -6.83 -1.11 0.36
N TYR A 107 -7.08 -0.51 1.51
CA TYR A 107 -6.88 -1.10 2.82
C TYR A 107 -8.21 -1.13 3.56
N ALA A 108 -8.54 -2.28 4.15
CA ALA A 108 -9.81 -2.47 4.86
C ALA A 108 -9.56 -2.74 6.34
N TYR A 109 -10.47 -2.25 7.18
CA TYR A 109 -10.44 -2.44 8.63
C TYR A 109 -11.84 -2.83 9.10
N ASP A 110 -11.91 -3.92 9.86
CA ASP A 110 -13.10 -4.33 10.58
C ASP A 110 -13.10 -3.64 11.95
N PHE A 111 -14.28 -3.15 12.34
CA PHE A 111 -14.49 -2.51 13.63
C PHE A 111 -15.58 -3.22 14.40
N ASP A 112 -15.26 -3.60 15.63
CA ASP A 112 -16.22 -4.01 16.62
C ASP A 112 -16.84 -2.80 17.29
N PHE A 113 -18.15 -2.90 17.54
CA PHE A 113 -18.86 -1.95 18.38
C PHE A 113 -18.47 -2.15 19.85
N ALA A 114 -17.80 -1.16 20.44
CA ALA A 114 -17.34 -1.24 21.82
C ALA A 114 -18.38 -0.69 22.82
N ASN A 115 -18.98 0.47 22.55
CA ASN A 115 -20.00 1.09 23.43
C ASN A 115 -20.77 2.21 22.73
N ASN A 116 -21.83 2.73 23.38
CA ASN A 116 -22.72 3.76 22.83
C ASN A 116 -22.46 5.19 23.36
N VAL A 117 -21.39 5.44 24.12
CA VAL A 117 -21.22 6.69 24.91
C VAL A 117 -21.19 7.93 24.02
N GLY A 118 -20.53 7.90 22.87
CA GLY A 118 -20.46 9.03 21.94
C GLY A 118 -21.65 9.18 20.97
N PHE A 119 -22.55 8.19 20.86
CA PHE A 119 -23.62 8.21 19.83
C PHE A 119 -24.91 8.94 20.25
N TYR A 120 -24.92 9.60 21.42
CA TYR A 120 -26.08 10.39 21.84
C TYR A 120 -26.23 11.66 20.99
N ARG A 121 -27.47 12.00 20.62
CA ARG A 121 -27.79 13.20 19.81
C ARG A 121 -27.38 14.54 20.44
N TYR A 122 -27.06 14.53 21.73
CA TYR A 122 -26.65 15.71 22.49
C TYR A 122 -25.20 15.61 23.00
N SER A 123 -24.43 14.60 22.55
CA SER A 123 -23.00 14.55 22.86
C SER A 123 -22.30 15.72 22.19
N SER A 124 -21.37 16.36 22.92
CA SER A 124 -20.53 17.43 22.37
C SER A 124 -19.50 16.91 21.37
N GLU A 125 -19.13 15.63 21.47
CA GLU A 125 -18.15 14.98 20.60
C GLU A 125 -18.76 13.71 19.99
N LEU A 126 -18.66 13.59 18.67
CA LEU A 126 -19.08 12.41 17.93
C LEU A 126 -17.92 11.41 17.86
N PRO A 127 -18.19 10.10 17.79
CA PRO A 127 -17.17 9.09 17.57
C PRO A 127 -16.45 9.32 16.23
N ILE A 128 -15.13 9.27 16.23
CA ILE A 128 -14.28 9.59 15.09
C ILE A 128 -13.39 8.38 14.76
N VAL A 129 -13.20 8.17 13.46
CA VAL A 129 -12.11 7.36 12.92
C VAL A 129 -11.17 8.30 12.18
N GLN A 130 -9.89 8.26 12.51
CA GLN A 130 -8.85 9.05 11.88
C GLN A 130 -7.80 8.14 11.28
N ILE A 131 -7.47 8.39 10.01
CA ILE A 131 -6.38 7.74 9.30
C ILE A 131 -5.30 8.79 9.04
N ALA A 132 -4.07 8.48 9.46
CA ALA A 132 -2.89 9.26 9.10
C ALA A 132 -2.02 8.42 8.17
N PHE A 133 -1.69 8.97 7.01
CA PHE A 133 -0.89 8.29 6.00
C PHE A 133 0.33 9.14 5.65
N GLN A 134 1.51 8.60 5.94
CA GLN A 134 2.81 9.18 5.60
C GLN A 134 3.41 8.36 4.47
N TYR A 135 4.03 9.02 3.49
CA TYR A 135 4.69 8.35 2.38
C TYR A 135 5.82 9.21 1.78
N THR A 136 6.69 8.57 1.02
CA THR A 136 7.68 9.21 0.15
C THR A 136 7.26 9.02 -1.31
N VAL A 137 7.44 10.03 -2.16
CA VAL A 137 7.12 9.93 -3.59
C VAL A 137 8.34 10.32 -4.41
N VAL A 138 8.55 9.63 -5.54
CA VAL A 138 9.56 10.04 -6.52
C VAL A 138 8.95 11.11 -7.41
N VAL A 139 9.51 12.31 -7.39
CA VAL A 139 9.04 13.43 -8.20
C VAL A 139 9.88 13.52 -9.47
N PRO A 140 9.28 13.53 -10.67
CA PRO A 140 10.00 13.74 -11.92
C PRO A 140 10.78 15.07 -11.90
N PRO A 141 11.97 15.14 -12.53
CA PRO A 141 12.79 16.37 -12.59
C PRO A 141 12.06 17.59 -13.13
N GLU A 142 11.12 17.39 -14.06
CA GLU A 142 10.33 18.46 -14.67
C GLU A 142 9.37 19.11 -13.66
N GLU A 143 8.80 18.34 -12.74
CA GLU A 143 7.91 18.83 -11.68
C GLU A 143 8.67 19.44 -10.49
N LEU A 144 9.91 19.02 -10.24
CA LEU A 144 10.79 19.67 -9.27
C LEU A 144 11.10 21.13 -9.63
N SER A 145 11.15 21.43 -10.93
CA SER A 145 11.37 22.78 -11.46
C SER A 145 10.15 23.71 -11.23
N SER A 146 8.94 23.17 -11.28
CA SER A 146 7.70 23.93 -11.03
C SER A 146 7.41 24.11 -9.54
N LEU A 147 7.88 23.19 -8.69
CA LEU A 147 7.77 23.26 -7.22
C LEU A 147 8.81 24.18 -6.56
N GLY A 148 9.73 24.79 -7.32
CA GLY A 148 10.73 25.72 -6.79
C GLY A 148 11.77 25.09 -5.86
N LEU A 149 11.90 23.76 -5.87
CA LEU A 149 12.77 22.99 -4.98
C LEU A 149 14.20 22.80 -5.52
N VAL A 150 14.56 23.48 -6.60
CA VAL A 150 15.95 23.53 -7.05
C VAL A 150 16.72 24.46 -6.11
N SER A 151 17.21 23.91 -4.99
CA SER A 151 18.30 24.52 -4.24
C SER A 151 19.48 24.66 -5.19
N SER A 152 19.76 25.91 -5.55
CA SER A 152 20.99 26.29 -6.20
C SER A 152 22.18 25.92 -5.31
N SER A 153 23.27 25.55 -5.99
CA SER A 153 24.65 25.33 -5.52
C SER A 153 24.97 24.00 -4.81
N MET A 154 25.92 23.24 -5.38
CA MET A 154 27.33 23.46 -5.04
C MET A 154 28.23 23.31 -6.28
N THR A 155 29.22 24.20 -6.31
CA THR A 155 30.33 24.40 -7.25
C THR A 155 31.19 23.18 -7.54
#